data_AF-A0A699WCF1-F1
#
_entry.id   AF-A0A699WCF1-F1
#
_cell.length_a   1.000
_cell.length_b   1.000
_cell.length_c   1.000
_cell.angle_alpha   90.00
_cell.angle_beta   90.00
_cell.angle_gamma   90.00
#
_symmetry.space_group_name_H-M   'P 1'
#
loop_
_entity.id
_entity.type
_entity.pdbx_description
1 polymer ?
#
loop_
_entity_poly.entity_id
_entity_poly.type
_entity_poly.pdbx_seq_one_letter_code
_entity_poly.pdbx_strand_id
1 'polypeptide(L)' 'GTVSKEKRVEDVPVVRNFPGVFPEDLPGLPSPRQVEFRIDLIPGATPVAQPGTDTMSSK' A
#
# COMPACT_ATOMS: atom_id res chain seq x y z
N GLY A 1 -22.01 -35.28 24.50
CA GLY A 1 -21.64 -34.51 23.30
C GLY A 1 -21.26 -33.12 23.74
N THR A 2 -20.06 -32.67 23.42
CA THR A 2 -19.60 -31.32 23.76
C THR A 2 -20.31 -30.32 22.86
N VAL A 3 -21.15 -29.46 23.44
CA VAL A 3 -21.72 -28.32 22.70
C VAL A 3 -20.58 -27.33 22.47
N SER A 4 -20.01 -27.35 21.27
CA SER A 4 -19.10 -26.31 20.80
C SER A 4 -19.88 -25.01 20.69
N LYS A 5 -19.60 -24.07 21.61
CA LYS A 5 -20.17 -22.72 21.59
C LYS A 5 -19.71 -22.05 20.29
N GLU A 6 -20.65 -21.78 19.39
CA GLU A 6 -20.40 -21.05 18.16
C GLU A 6 -19.95 -19.63 18.53
N LYS A 7 -18.70 -19.29 18.17
CA LYS A 7 -18.13 -17.97 18.43
C LYS A 7 -18.81 -16.97 17.51
N ARG A 8 -19.43 -15.95 18.09
CA ARG A 8 -20.11 -14.90 17.33
C ARG A 8 -19.12 -13.78 17.00
N VAL A 9 -19.41 -12.98 15.98
CA VAL A 9 -18.53 -11.87 15.56
C VAL A 9 -18.37 -10.86 16.71
N GLU A 10 -19.38 -10.73 17.56
CA GLU A 10 -19.37 -9.88 18.74
C GLU A 10 -18.41 -10.36 19.85
N ASP A 11 -17.99 -11.64 19.81
CA ASP A 11 -17.01 -12.21 20.74
C ASP A 11 -15.56 -11.86 20.34
N VAL A 12 -15.34 -11.26 19.17
CA VAL A 12 -14.02 -10.84 18.71
C VAL A 12 -13.69 -9.49 19.37
N PRO A 13 -12.63 -9.40 20.20
CA PRO A 13 -12.23 -8.13 20.78
C PRO A 13 -11.82 -7.17 19.66
N VAL A 14 -12.68 -6.21 19.37
CA VAL A 14 -12.39 -5.16 18.39
C VAL A 14 -11.40 -4.20 19.04
N VAL A 15 -10.14 -4.26 18.61
CA VAL A 15 -9.12 -3.28 19.02
C VAL A 15 -9.49 -1.94 18.37
N ARG A 16 -10.21 -1.08 19.09
CA ARG A 16 -10.67 0.23 18.62
C ARG A 16 -9.94 1.39 19.29
N ASN A 17 -8.62 1.39 19.32
CA ASN A 17 -7.87 2.62 19.55
C ASN A 17 -6.61 2.62 18.69
N PHE A 18 -6.75 3.21 17.50
CA PHE A 18 -5.63 3.61 16.65
C PHE A 18 -5.55 5.14 16.52
N PRO A 19 -5.51 5.92 17.63
CA PRO A 19 -5.26 7.34 17.51
C PRO A 19 -3.82 7.54 16.98
N GLY A 20 -3.67 8.07 15.76
CA GLY A 20 -2.37 8.41 15.16
C GLY A 20 -1.67 7.31 14.36
N VAL A 21 -2.36 6.25 13.89
CA VAL A 21 -1.73 5.26 12.98
C VAL A 21 -1.37 5.80 11.61
N PHE A 22 -2.06 6.85 11.19
CA PHE A 22 -1.71 7.60 10.00
C PHE A 22 -1.18 8.94 10.47
N PRO A 23 0.12 9.21 10.32
CA PRO A 23 0.64 10.55 10.51
C PRO A 23 0.01 11.50 9.48
N GLU A 24 -0.21 12.75 9.87
CA GLU A 24 -0.72 13.81 8.99
C GLU A 24 0.21 14.04 7.78
N ASP A 25 1.51 13.82 7.99
CA ASP A 25 2.54 13.82 6.95
C ASP A 25 2.96 12.38 6.61
N LEU A 26 3.19 12.09 5.33
CA LEU A 26 3.66 10.75 4.92
C LEU A 26 5.02 10.46 5.56
N PRO A 27 5.21 9.30 6.23
CA PRO A 27 6.53 8.91 6.68
C PRO A 27 7.45 8.84 5.45
N GLY A 28 8.71 9.29 5.61
CA GLY A 28 9.70 9.21 4.55
C GLY A 28 9.80 7.79 3.98
N LEU A 29 10.43 7.66 2.80
CA LEU A 29 10.61 6.37 2.16
C LEU A 29 11.16 5.35 3.18
N PRO A 30 10.57 4.14 3.26
CA PRO A 30 11.09 3.11 4.14
C PRO A 30 12.57 2.88 3.81
N SER A 31 13.38 2.54 4.82
CA SER A 31 14.76 2.09 4.60
C SER A 31 14.76 1.04 3.49
N PRO A 32 15.77 1.02 2.58
CA PRO A 32 15.80 0.09 1.46
C PRO A 32 15.53 -1.34 1.94
N ARG A 33 14.33 -1.85 1.65
CA ARG A 33 13.98 -3.24 1.92
C ARG A 33 14.43 -4.04 0.72
N GLN A 34 15.07 -5.20 0.93
CA GLN A 34 15.32 -6.18 -0.14
C GLN A 34 14.00 -6.86 -0.56
N VAL A 35 13.04 -6.08 -1.04
CA VAL A 35 11.83 -6.62 -1.65
C VAL A 35 11.86 -6.28 -3.13
N GLU A 36 11.88 -7.32 -3.95
CA GLU A 36 11.76 -7.21 -5.39
C GLU A 36 10.27 -7.07 -5.71
N PHE A 37 9.84 -5.86 -6.10
CA PHE A 37 8.50 -5.67 -6.63
C PHE A 37 8.48 -6.13 -8.09
N ARG A 38 7.56 -7.04 -8.41
CA ARG A 38 7.31 -7.52 -9.78
C ARG A 38 6.05 -6.84 -10.30
N ILE A 39 6.11 -6.36 -11.54
CA ILE A 39 4.94 -5.85 -12.25
C ILE A 39 4.66 -6.83 -13.38
N ASP A 40 3.55 -7.56 -13.25
CA ASP A 40 3.11 -8.47 -14.29
C ASP A 40 2.48 -7.66 -15.43
N LEU A 41 3.03 -7.82 -16.64
CA LEU A 41 2.48 -7.22 -17.84
C LEU A 41 1.52 -8.20 -18.51
N ILE A 42 0.39 -7.69 -18.98
CA ILE A 42 -0.44 -8.46 -19.91
C ILE A 42 0.34 -8.67 -21.23
N PRO A 43 0.20 -9.83 -21.90
CA PRO A 43 0.81 -10.05 -23.20
C PRO A 43 0.40 -8.94 -24.19
N GLY A 44 1.39 -8.29 -24.81
CA GLY A 44 1.17 -7.18 -25.75
C GLY A 44 1.19 -5.77 -25.15
N ALA A 45 1.48 -5.62 -23.85
CA ALA A 45 1.76 -4.32 -23.26
C ALA A 45 3.04 -3.70 -23.87
N THR A 46 2.95 -2.46 -24.34
CA THR A 46 4.07 -1.71 -24.92
C THR A 46 4.50 -0.60 -23.96
N PRO A 47 5.80 -0.45 -23.65
CA PRO A 47 6.29 0.65 -22.84
C PRO A 47 5.99 2.01 -23.49
N VAL A 48 5.59 2.99 -22.68
CA VAL A 48 5.41 4.37 -23.13
C VAL A 48 6.50 5.25 -22.51
N ALA A 49 7.14 6.06 -23.34
CA ALA A 49 8.07 7.10 -22.90
C ALA A 49 7.48 8.46 -23.31
N GLN A 50 7.33 9.37 -22.36
CA GLN A 50 7.06 10.77 -22.67
C GLN A 50 8.40 11.49 -22.87
N PRO A 51 8.56 12.27 -23.96
CA PRO A 51 9.71 13.16 -24.10
C PRO A 51 9.73 14.13 -22.91
N GLY A 52 10.85 14.21 -22.20
CA GLY A 52 11.04 15.24 -21.19
C GLY A 52 11.02 16.60 -21.88
N THR A 53 9.94 17.36 -21.71
CA THR A 53 9.89 18.74 -22.17
C THR A 53 10.61 19.61 -21.14
N ASP A 54 11.92 19.40 -21.02
CA ASP A 54 12.82 20.32 -20.32
C ASP A 54 13.05 21.54 -21.23
N THR A 55 11.97 22.23 -21.59
CA THR A 55 12.08 23.59 -22.11
C THR A 55 12.48 24.45 -20.92
N MET A 56 13.79 24.63 -20.73
CA MET A 56 14.30 25.72 -19.91
C MET A 56 13.81 27.03 -20.51
N SER A 57 12.64 27.48 -20.06
CA SER A 57 12.16 28.84 -20.28
C SER A 57 12.97 29.77 -19.39
N SER A 58 14.24 30.00 -19.74
CA SER A 58 14.97 31.16 -19.27
C SER A 58 14.41 32.41 -19.96
N LYS A 59 13.79 33.29 -19.18
CA LYS A 59 13.76 34.72 -19.46
C LYS A 59 14.05 35.47 -18.16
#